data_AF-A0A959Z7L9-F1
#
_entry.id   AF-A0A959Z7L9-F1
#
_cell.length_a   1.000
_cell.length_b   1.000
_cell.length_c   1.000
_cell.angle_alpha   90.00
_cell.angle_beta   90.00
_cell.angle_gamma   90.00
#
_symmetry.space_group_name_H-M   'P 1'
#
loop_
_entity.id
_entity.type
_entity.pdbx_description
1 polymer ?
#
loop_
_entity_poly.entity_id
_entity_poly.type
_entity_poly.pdbx_seq_one_letter_code
_entity_poly.pdbx_strand_id
1 'polypeptide(L)'
;MFFIGHFILEIIKISLLGSLYALVLLLLFKVIGYFQKESWFYSVIENNTRFWFSTGAVISFALFVFMFTHWGNHGLGDSARLPLRNGQSIKQSDGVWTTFSTKTYKQIRIYEFAADENYIYAHIDRSPTAKLPGKYVIWNLETDHLTFFKSEDEYTEFAKVDNLPLPNEFKEFDFHYDLYWGGWRFWLLP
;
A
#
# COMPACT_ATOMS: atom_id res chain seq x y z
N MET A 1 -17.88 11.36 11.68
CA MET A 1 -18.87 10.26 11.73
C MET A 1 -18.52 9.11 10.76
N PHE A 2 -17.87 9.37 9.62
CA PHE A 2 -17.41 8.33 8.68
C PHE A 2 -16.24 7.46 9.18
N PHE A 3 -15.31 8.04 9.97
CA PHE A 3 -14.12 7.37 10.52
C PHE A 3 -14.38 6.07 11.30
N ILE A 4 -15.35 6.11 12.22
CA ILE A 4 -15.66 4.95 13.09
C ILE A 4 -16.30 3.83 12.27
N GLY A 5 -17.13 4.17 11.29
CA GLY A 5 -17.75 3.18 10.41
C GLY A 5 -16.74 2.40 9.59
N HIS A 6 -15.78 3.10 8.95
CA HIS A 6 -14.72 2.46 8.17
C HIS A 6 -13.85 1.54 9.04
N PHE A 7 -13.41 2.02 10.20
CA PHE A 7 -12.57 1.23 11.10
C PHE A 7 -13.28 -0.04 11.61
N ILE A 8 -14.57 0.03 11.91
CA ILE A 8 -15.37 -1.15 12.29
C ILE A 8 -15.45 -2.15 11.14
N LEU A 9 -15.65 -1.68 9.90
CA LEU A 9 -15.67 -2.54 8.72
C LEU A 9 -14.32 -3.26 8.53
N GLU A 10 -13.20 -2.58 8.76
CA GLU A 10 -11.87 -3.20 8.70
C GLU A 10 -11.67 -4.26 9.78
N ILE A 11 -12.11 -4.02 11.02
CA ILE A 11 -12.05 -5.03 12.10
C ILE A 11 -12.88 -6.27 11.72
N ILE A 12 -14.06 -6.08 11.14
CA ILE A 12 -14.91 -7.17 10.67
C ILE A 12 -14.19 -7.95 9.56
N LYS A 13 -13.62 -7.24 8.58
CA LYS A 13 -12.84 -7.83 7.47
C LYS A 13 -11.67 -8.66 7.99
N ILE A 14 -10.87 -8.10 8.91
CA ILE A 14 -9.74 -8.79 9.56
C ILE A 14 -10.21 -10.06 10.28
N SER A 15 -11.32 -9.97 11.01
CA SER A 15 -11.88 -11.11 11.75
C SER A 15 -12.34 -12.24 10.82
N LEU A 16 -12.99 -11.88 9.71
CA LEU A 16 -13.40 -12.83 8.68
C LEU A 16 -12.19 -13.47 7.98
N LEU A 17 -11.16 -12.68 7.66
CA LEU A 17 -9.93 -13.19 7.05
C LEU A 17 -9.14 -14.10 7.99
N GLY A 18 -8.97 -13.73 9.26
CA GLY A 18 -8.31 -14.57 10.24
C GLY A 18 -9.02 -15.92 10.42
N SER A 19 -10.35 -15.90 10.48
CA SER A 19 -11.19 -17.09 10.51
C SER A 19 -11.03 -17.98 9.27
N LEU A 20 -11.02 -17.38 8.07
CA LEU A 20 -10.83 -18.09 6.80
C LEU A 20 -9.44 -18.70 6.71
N TYR A 21 -8.39 -17.96 7.07
CA TYR A 21 -7.02 -18.45 7.08
C TYR A 21 -6.80 -19.56 8.10
N ALA A 22 -7.40 -19.46 9.28
CA ALA A 22 -7.41 -20.53 10.27
C ALA A 22 -8.08 -21.80 9.74
N LEU A 23 -9.17 -21.67 8.97
CA LEU A 23 -9.83 -22.81 8.34
C LEU A 23 -8.91 -23.48 7.30
N VAL A 24 -8.25 -22.71 6.46
CA VAL A 24 -7.29 -23.23 5.47
C VAL A 24 -6.15 -23.98 6.17
N LEU A 25 -5.58 -23.40 7.24
CA LEU A 25 -4.53 -24.06 8.02
C LEU A 25 -5.02 -25.35 8.69
N LEU A 26 -6.23 -25.35 9.25
CA LEU A 26 -6.82 -26.55 9.84
C LEU A 26 -6.97 -27.67 8.80
N LEU A 27 -7.42 -27.34 7.58
CA LEU A 27 -7.52 -28.30 6.48
C LEU A 27 -6.15 -28.85 6.07
N LEU A 28 -5.14 -27.98 5.92
CA LEU A 28 -3.77 -28.40 5.62
C LEU A 28 -3.23 -29.35 6.71
N PHE A 29 -3.42 -29.00 7.97
CA PHE A 29 -3.00 -29.81 9.11
C PHE A 29 -3.71 -31.18 9.09
N LYS A 30 -5.00 -31.24 8.77
CA LYS A 30 -5.76 -32.50 8.64
C LYS A 30 -5.22 -33.39 7.54
N VAL A 31 -4.92 -32.82 6.38
CA VAL A 31 -4.34 -33.56 5.26
C VAL A 31 -2.96 -34.13 5.64
N ILE A 32 -2.10 -33.33 6.26
CA ILE A 32 -0.77 -33.78 6.71
C ILE A 32 -0.88 -34.85 7.80
N GLY A 33 -1.74 -34.63 8.80
CA GLY A 33 -1.97 -35.57 9.89
C GLY A 33 -2.56 -36.91 9.44
N TYR A 34 -3.31 -36.93 8.34
CA TYR A 34 -3.79 -38.18 7.73
C TYR A 34 -2.64 -39.07 7.24
N PHE A 35 -1.62 -38.47 6.62
CA PHE A 35 -0.43 -39.20 6.14
C PHE A 35 0.60 -39.48 7.24
N GLN A 36 0.61 -38.70 8.33
CA GLN A 36 1.57 -38.81 9.43
C GLN A 36 0.87 -38.90 10.78
N LYS A 37 0.25 -40.05 11.06
CA LYS A 37 -0.62 -40.24 12.25
C LYS A 37 0.09 -40.12 13.61
N GLU A 38 1.40 -40.28 13.67
CA GLU A 38 2.21 -40.08 14.89
C GLU A 38 2.87 -38.69 14.97
N SER A 39 2.59 -37.81 14.00
CA SER A 39 3.17 -36.47 14.00
C SER A 39 2.46 -35.52 14.97
N TRP A 40 3.19 -34.51 15.43
CA TRP A 40 2.65 -33.39 16.22
C TRP A 40 1.42 -32.74 15.56
N PHE A 41 1.35 -32.72 14.22
CA PHE A 41 0.20 -32.19 13.48
C PHE A 41 -1.10 -32.92 13.85
N TYR A 42 -1.06 -34.24 14.01
CA TYR A 42 -2.24 -35.02 14.39
C TYR A 42 -2.74 -34.65 15.80
N SER A 43 -1.82 -34.49 16.76
CA SER A 43 -2.15 -34.10 18.15
C SER A 43 -2.74 -32.68 18.26
N VAL A 44 -2.29 -31.75 17.42
CA VAL A 44 -2.75 -30.35 17.44
C VAL A 44 -4.20 -30.20 16.92
N ILE A 45 -4.67 -31.15 16.10
CA ILE A 45 -6.01 -31.14 15.48
C ILE A 45 -7.05 -31.85 16.36
N GLU A 46 -6.62 -32.52 17.43
CA GLU A 46 -7.50 -33.27 18.34
C GLU A 46 -8.66 -32.39 18.86
N ASN A 47 -8.42 -31.09 19.01
CA ASN A 47 -9.46 -30.09 19.24
C ASN A 47 -9.54 -29.06 18.10
N ASN A 48 -10.20 -29.45 17.00
CA ASN A 48 -10.46 -28.63 15.81
C ASN A 48 -10.91 -27.20 16.14
N THR A 49 -11.86 -27.06 17.07
CA THR A 49 -12.45 -25.77 17.43
C THR A 49 -11.45 -24.87 18.15
N ARG A 50 -10.69 -25.42 19.10
CA ARG A 50 -9.65 -24.68 19.83
C ARG A 50 -8.53 -24.25 18.88
N PHE A 51 -8.07 -25.13 18.01
CA PHE A 51 -7.05 -24.78 17.02
C PHE A 51 -7.53 -23.65 16.11
N TRP A 52 -8.72 -23.78 15.53
CA TRP A 52 -9.29 -22.78 14.64
C TRP A 52 -9.46 -21.42 15.34
N PHE A 53 -10.00 -21.40 16.56
CA PHE A 53 -10.18 -20.14 17.29
C PHE A 53 -8.84 -19.49 17.67
N SER A 54 -7.89 -20.28 18.21
CA SER A 54 -6.59 -19.75 18.62
C SER A 54 -5.76 -19.26 17.43
N THR A 55 -5.69 -20.03 16.34
CA THR A 55 -4.99 -19.62 15.12
C THR A 55 -5.68 -18.44 14.46
N GLY A 56 -7.01 -18.44 14.39
CA GLY A 56 -7.78 -17.31 13.88
C GLY A 56 -7.51 -16.03 14.66
N ALA A 57 -7.48 -16.09 15.99
CA ALA A 57 -7.16 -14.94 16.84
C ALA A 57 -5.73 -14.41 16.59
N VAL A 58 -4.74 -15.31 16.48
CA VAL A 58 -3.35 -14.93 16.18
C VAL A 58 -3.23 -14.26 14.82
N ILE A 59 -3.87 -14.83 13.79
CA ILE A 59 -3.84 -14.29 12.43
C ILE A 59 -4.56 -12.94 12.37
N SER A 60 -5.74 -12.83 12.97
CA SER A 60 -6.47 -11.55 13.06
C SER A 60 -5.61 -10.48 13.74
N PHE A 61 -4.90 -10.82 14.82
CA PHE A 61 -3.98 -9.89 15.46
C PHE A 61 -2.80 -9.49 14.55
N ALA A 62 -2.21 -10.45 13.83
CA ALA A 62 -1.14 -10.16 12.88
C ALA A 62 -1.60 -9.26 11.72
N LEU A 63 -2.79 -9.50 11.16
CA LEU A 63 -3.41 -8.66 10.13
C LEU A 63 -3.73 -7.26 10.67
N PHE A 64 -4.23 -7.17 11.90
CA PHE A 64 -4.46 -5.90 12.57
C PHE A 64 -3.16 -5.09 12.73
N VAL A 65 -2.06 -5.72 13.16
CA VAL A 65 -0.74 -5.07 13.21
C VAL A 65 -0.27 -4.68 11.81
N PHE A 66 -0.45 -5.55 10.82
CA PHE A 66 -0.07 -5.32 9.43
C PHE A 66 -0.72 -4.05 8.84
N MET A 67 -1.99 -3.79 9.14
CA MET A 67 -2.73 -2.60 8.69
C MET A 67 -2.01 -1.29 9.06
N PHE A 68 -1.29 -1.25 10.19
CA PHE A 68 -0.53 -0.07 10.64
C PHE A 68 0.91 -0.02 10.14
N THR A 69 1.36 -1.04 9.39
CA THR A 69 2.70 -1.05 8.81
C THR A 69 2.80 -0.11 7.61
N HIS A 70 4.02 0.06 7.09
CA HIS A 70 4.26 0.78 5.83
C HIS A 70 3.43 0.25 4.68
N TRP A 71 3.29 -1.08 4.60
CA TRP A 71 2.65 -1.79 3.50
C TRP A 71 1.15 -2.01 3.68
N GLY A 72 0.63 -1.73 4.88
CA GLY A 72 -0.80 -1.83 5.18
C GLY A 72 -1.58 -0.63 4.68
N ASN A 73 -2.85 -0.84 4.39
CA ASN A 73 -3.77 0.25 4.11
C ASN A 73 -4.10 0.89 5.45
N HIS A 74 -3.77 2.17 5.65
CA HIS A 74 -4.07 2.84 6.92
C HIS A 74 -5.60 2.95 7.08
N GLY A 75 -6.23 1.93 7.68
CA GLY A 75 -7.67 1.68 7.81
C GLY A 75 -8.46 2.69 8.65
N LEU A 76 -7.94 3.91 8.75
CA LEU A 76 -8.53 5.07 9.40
C LEU A 76 -9.35 5.95 8.42
N GLY A 77 -9.48 5.55 7.15
CA GLY A 77 -10.47 6.07 6.21
C GLY A 77 -10.27 7.50 5.69
N ASP A 78 -9.41 8.31 6.32
CA ASP A 78 -9.20 9.72 5.96
C ASP A 78 -8.14 9.92 4.84
N SER A 79 -7.35 8.88 4.55
CA SER A 79 -6.36 8.94 3.48
C SER A 79 -6.10 7.58 2.85
N ALA A 80 -6.11 7.55 1.52
CA ALA A 80 -5.59 6.44 0.75
C ALA A 80 -4.07 6.56 0.65
N ARG A 81 -3.35 5.44 0.78
CA ARG A 81 -1.89 5.40 0.77
C ARG A 81 -1.37 4.41 -0.27
N LEU A 82 -0.45 4.87 -1.08
CA LEU A 82 0.37 4.05 -1.97
C LEU A 82 1.78 3.95 -1.37
N PRO A 83 2.16 2.79 -0.80
CA PRO A 83 3.51 2.60 -0.28
C PRO A 83 4.52 2.47 -1.42
N LEU A 84 5.67 3.13 -1.25
CA LEU A 84 6.81 3.08 -2.15
C LEU A 84 8.01 2.47 -1.41
N ARG A 85 9.11 2.21 -2.14
CA ARG A 85 10.37 1.74 -1.53
C ARG A 85 10.94 2.78 -0.57
N ASN A 86 11.89 2.33 0.26
CA ASN A 86 12.66 3.17 1.18
C ASN A 86 11.80 3.96 2.20
N GLY A 87 10.64 3.42 2.58
CA GLY A 87 9.74 4.04 3.55
C GLY A 87 8.96 5.24 3.01
N GLN A 88 9.05 5.51 1.70
CA GLN A 88 8.35 6.61 1.04
C GLN A 88 6.92 6.22 0.68
N SER A 89 6.03 7.20 0.53
CA SER A 89 4.65 6.93 0.10
C SER A 89 4.01 8.14 -0.56
N ILE A 90 3.12 7.88 -1.51
CA ILE A 90 2.16 8.86 -2.03
C ILE A 90 0.85 8.67 -1.27
N LYS A 91 0.20 9.77 -0.90
CA LYS A 91 -1.05 9.77 -0.15
C LYS A 91 -2.09 10.62 -0.86
N GLN A 92 -3.32 10.15 -0.88
CA GLN A 92 -4.47 10.95 -1.31
C GLN A 92 -5.34 11.21 -0.08
N SER A 93 -5.47 12.49 0.29
CA SER A 93 -6.31 12.93 1.40
C SER A 93 -7.69 13.32 0.90
N ASP A 94 -8.73 12.87 1.62
CA ASP A 94 -10.15 13.13 1.32
C ASP A 94 -10.59 12.74 -0.10
N GLY A 95 -9.84 11.86 -0.79
CA GLY A 95 -10.10 11.51 -2.19
C GLY A 95 -9.86 12.64 -3.19
N VAL A 96 -9.20 13.73 -2.78
CA VAL A 96 -9.02 14.93 -3.63
C VAL A 96 -7.55 15.25 -3.85
N TRP A 97 -6.74 15.27 -2.78
CA TRP A 97 -5.39 15.80 -2.86
C TRP A 97 -4.34 14.70 -2.79
N THR A 98 -3.76 14.37 -3.95
CA THR A 98 -2.60 13.49 -4.06
C THR A 98 -1.33 14.25 -3.70
N THR A 99 -0.57 13.70 -2.75
CA THR A 99 0.63 14.35 -2.23
C THR A 99 1.73 13.36 -1.88
N PHE A 100 2.98 13.84 -1.92
CA PHE A 100 4.11 13.17 -1.31
C PHE A 100 4.91 14.16 -0.45
N SER A 101 5.75 13.61 0.41
CA SER A 101 6.58 14.36 1.35
C SER A 101 8.02 13.89 1.22
N THR A 102 8.94 14.84 1.18
CA THR A 102 10.39 14.59 1.30
C THR A 102 10.90 15.20 2.60
N LYS A 103 12.19 15.00 2.91
CA LYS A 103 12.87 15.69 4.00
C LYS A 103 12.80 17.22 3.84
N THR A 104 12.88 17.70 2.60
CA THR A 104 12.91 19.13 2.27
C THR A 104 11.51 19.72 2.11
N TYR A 105 10.57 18.98 1.51
CA TYR A 105 9.21 19.48 1.20
C TYR A 105 8.17 18.61 1.88
N LYS A 106 7.38 19.18 2.80
CA LYS A 106 6.45 18.37 3.61
C LYS A 106 5.21 17.92 2.85
N GLN A 107 4.80 18.63 1.81
CA GLN A 107 3.61 18.29 1.06
C GLN A 107 3.73 18.87 -0.35
N ILE A 108 4.09 18.04 -1.32
CA ILE A 108 4.04 18.41 -2.73
C ILE A 108 2.78 17.80 -3.32
N ARG A 109 1.91 18.62 -3.91
CA ARG A 109 0.72 18.15 -4.62
C ARG A 109 1.11 17.63 -6.00
N ILE A 110 0.60 16.44 -6.33
CA ILE A 110 0.77 15.78 -7.62
C ILE A 110 -0.58 15.77 -8.33
N TYR A 111 -0.58 16.04 -9.63
CA TYR A 111 -1.74 15.75 -10.48
C TYR A 111 -1.70 14.30 -10.95
N GLU A 112 -0.59 13.95 -11.59
CA GLU A 112 -0.37 12.68 -12.25
C GLU A 112 1.12 12.32 -12.14
N PHE A 113 1.38 11.02 -12.13
CA PHE A 113 2.74 10.51 -12.04
C PHE A 113 2.89 9.18 -12.75
N ALA A 114 4.14 8.84 -13.07
CA ALA A 114 4.60 7.49 -13.29
C ALA A 114 5.56 7.10 -12.16
N ALA A 115 5.65 5.80 -11.91
CA ALA A 115 6.48 5.25 -10.84
C ALA A 115 7.22 4.02 -11.34
N ASP A 116 8.48 3.90 -10.95
CA ASP A 116 9.22 2.65 -11.00
C ASP A 116 9.76 2.31 -9.60
N GLU A 117 10.66 1.32 -9.51
CA GLU A 117 11.21 0.89 -8.23
C GLU A 117 11.93 2.00 -7.45
N ASN A 118 12.59 2.92 -8.14
CA ASN A 118 13.54 3.87 -7.55
C ASN A 118 13.14 5.33 -7.77
N TYR A 119 12.23 5.60 -8.70
CA TYR A 119 11.86 6.95 -9.10
C TYR A 119 10.36 7.17 -9.17
N ILE A 120 9.97 8.41 -8.85
CA ILE A 120 8.66 8.98 -9.19
C ILE A 120 8.89 10.11 -10.19
N TYR A 121 8.12 10.07 -11.26
CA TYR A 121 8.07 11.11 -12.29
C TYR A 121 6.71 11.78 -12.18
N ALA A 122 6.66 13.06 -11.85
CA ALA A 122 5.39 13.70 -11.49
C ALA A 122 5.21 15.08 -12.10
N HIS A 123 3.98 15.35 -12.51
CA HIS A 123 3.48 16.70 -12.75
C HIS A 123 2.88 17.23 -11.44
N ILE A 124 3.42 18.36 -10.97
CA ILE A 124 3.17 18.93 -9.65
C ILE A 124 2.52 20.31 -9.73
N ASP A 125 1.63 20.60 -8.77
CA ASP A 125 0.94 21.89 -8.64
C ASP A 125 1.77 22.86 -7.77
N ARG A 126 1.64 22.68 -6.47
CA ARG A 126 2.16 23.59 -5.45
C ARG A 126 2.46 22.82 -4.18
N SER A 127 3.36 23.38 -3.39
CA SER A 127 3.58 22.96 -2.03
C SER A 127 3.09 24.07 -1.07
N PRO A 128 2.32 23.75 -0.03
CA PRO A 128 1.92 24.73 0.97
C PRO A 128 3.12 25.17 1.82
N THR A 129 4.25 24.45 1.77
CA THR A 129 5.42 24.72 2.60
C THR A 129 6.52 25.49 1.88
N ALA A 130 6.54 25.51 0.55
CA ALA A 130 7.58 26.21 -0.21
C ALA A 130 7.15 26.48 -1.67
N LYS A 131 7.74 27.51 -2.26
CA LYS A 131 7.68 27.71 -3.71
C LYS A 131 8.52 26.65 -4.41
N LEU A 132 7.90 25.87 -5.30
CA LEU A 132 8.58 24.82 -6.04
C LEU A 132 9.33 25.44 -7.25
N PRO A 133 10.54 24.96 -7.59
CA PRO A 133 11.33 25.50 -8.70
C PRO A 133 10.77 25.20 -10.09
N GLY A 134 9.87 24.23 -10.20
CA GLY A 134 9.33 23.74 -11.46
C GLY A 134 7.95 23.10 -11.32
N LYS A 135 7.39 22.69 -12.46
CA LYS A 135 6.07 22.02 -12.59
C LYS A 135 6.19 20.52 -12.79
N TYR A 136 7.37 20.04 -13.15
CA TYR A 136 7.67 18.62 -13.28
C TYR A 136 8.81 18.28 -12.36
N VAL A 137 8.80 17.06 -11.82
CA VAL A 137 9.81 16.60 -10.87
C VAL A 137 10.12 15.12 -11.04
N ILE A 138 11.40 14.79 -10.91
CA ILE A 138 11.88 13.43 -10.72
C ILE A 138 12.30 13.31 -9.27
N TRP A 139 11.71 12.36 -8.56
CA TRP A 139 12.04 12.05 -7.17
C TRP A 139 12.75 10.71 -7.09
N ASN A 140 14.01 10.72 -6.66
CA ASN A 140 14.75 9.50 -6.34
C ASN A 140 14.38 9.04 -4.93
N LEU A 141 13.77 7.86 -4.83
CA LEU A 141 13.22 7.29 -3.59
C LEU A 141 14.29 6.84 -2.60
N GLU A 142 15.51 6.53 -3.07
CA GLU A 142 16.62 6.10 -2.22
C GLU A 142 17.33 7.28 -1.55
N THR A 143 17.67 8.29 -2.34
CA THR A 143 18.41 9.46 -1.88
C THR A 143 17.51 10.57 -1.36
N ASP A 144 16.20 10.50 -1.64
CA ASP A 144 15.22 11.55 -1.37
C ASP A 144 15.50 12.86 -2.13
N HIS A 145 16.23 12.78 -3.25
CA HIS A 145 16.60 13.92 -4.09
C HIS A 145 15.50 14.24 -5.11
N LEU A 146 15.27 15.54 -5.36
CA LEU A 146 14.30 16.04 -6.34
C LEU A 146 15.00 16.83 -7.44
N THR A 147 14.77 16.44 -8.69
CA THR A 147 15.21 17.18 -9.88
C THR A 147 13.99 17.85 -10.51
N PHE A 148 13.97 19.18 -10.55
CA PHE A 148 12.83 19.96 -11.04
C PHE A 148 13.03 20.44 -12.48
N PHE A 149 11.92 20.51 -13.22
CA PHE A 149 11.85 21.04 -14.57
C PHE A 149 10.73 22.07 -14.65
N LYS A 150 10.97 23.19 -15.33
CA LYS A 150 10.05 24.34 -15.35
C LYS A 150 8.84 24.11 -16.26
N SER A 151 9.03 23.37 -17.35
CA SER A 151 8.02 23.08 -18.35
C SER A 151 7.97 21.61 -18.73
N GLU A 152 6.89 21.23 -19.40
CA GLU A 152 6.71 19.91 -19.98
C GLU A 152 7.76 19.63 -21.06
N ASP A 153 8.09 20.62 -21.87
CA ASP A 153 9.12 20.52 -22.91
C ASP A 153 10.50 20.20 -22.32
N GLU A 154 10.89 20.91 -21.25
CA GLU A 154 12.18 20.71 -20.57
C GLU A 154 12.27 19.29 -19.98
N TYR A 155 11.18 18.83 -19.35
CA TYR A 155 11.09 17.46 -18.86
C TYR A 155 11.13 16.43 -19.99
N THR A 156 10.40 16.67 -21.08
CA THR A 156 10.27 15.74 -22.21
C THR A 156 11.59 15.59 -22.95
N GLU A 157 12.33 16.68 -23.15
CA GLU A 157 13.68 16.64 -23.74
C GLU A 157 14.63 15.80 -22.88
N PHE A 158 14.59 15.99 -21.55
CA PHE A 158 15.36 15.18 -20.62
C PHE A 158 14.95 13.70 -20.64
N ALA A 159 13.65 13.42 -20.56
CA ALA A 159 13.09 12.07 -20.51
C ALA A 159 13.43 11.24 -21.76
N LYS A 160 13.48 11.87 -22.94
CA LYS A 160 13.84 11.19 -24.19
C LYS A 160 15.28 10.69 -24.22
N VAL A 161 16.21 11.41 -23.58
CA VAL A 161 17.63 11.03 -23.56
C VAL A 161 17.83 9.74 -22.77
N ASP A 162 17.15 9.63 -21.63
CA ASP A 162 17.30 8.51 -20.69
C ASP A 162 16.17 7.46 -20.81
N ASN A 163 15.32 7.58 -21.84
CA ASN A 163 14.15 6.71 -22.09
C ASN A 163 13.24 6.56 -20.84
N LEU A 164 12.96 7.70 -20.20
CA LEU A 164 12.09 7.81 -19.04
C LEU A 164 10.62 7.99 -19.47
N PRO A 165 9.65 7.71 -18.57
CA PRO A 165 8.24 7.89 -18.87
C PRO A 165 7.93 9.31 -19.34
N LEU A 166 7.20 9.45 -20.43
CA LEU A 166 6.75 10.75 -20.93
C LEU A 166 5.52 11.25 -20.18
N PRO A 167 5.22 12.56 -20.18
CA PRO A 167 4.04 13.11 -19.47
C PRO A 167 2.71 12.44 -19.86
N ASN A 168 2.53 12.05 -21.12
CA ASN A 168 1.33 11.34 -21.58
C ASN A 168 1.20 9.90 -21.04
N GLU A 169 2.27 9.34 -20.47
CA GLU A 169 2.27 8.04 -19.79
C GLU A 169 1.93 8.17 -18.31
N PHE A 170 1.94 9.38 -17.75
CA PHE A 170 1.56 9.62 -16.36
C PHE A 170 0.09 9.25 -16.14
N LYS A 171 -0.21 8.87 -14.90
CA LYS A 171 -1.55 8.46 -14.46
C LYS A 171 -1.88 9.10 -13.13
N GLU A 172 -3.18 9.28 -12.90
CA GLU A 172 -3.70 9.77 -11.63
C GLU A 172 -3.51 8.74 -10.52
N PHE A 173 -3.66 9.19 -9.27
CA PHE A 173 -3.48 8.35 -8.10
C PHE A 173 -4.36 7.10 -8.11
N ASP A 174 -5.63 7.22 -8.51
CA ASP A 174 -6.61 6.13 -8.47
C ASP A 174 -6.17 4.96 -9.34
N PHE A 175 -5.58 5.24 -10.51
CA PHE A 175 -5.02 4.20 -11.37
C PHE A 175 -3.94 3.38 -10.66
N HIS A 176 -2.99 4.06 -10.00
CA HIS A 176 -1.90 3.40 -9.27
C HIS A 176 -2.40 2.71 -8.00
N TYR A 177 -3.38 3.31 -7.34
CA TYR A 177 -4.01 2.75 -6.15
C TYR A 177 -4.74 1.45 -6.48
N ASP A 178 -5.55 1.44 -7.54
CA ASP A 178 -6.25 0.24 -8.03
C ASP A 178 -5.27 -0.83 -8.50
N LEU A 179 -4.17 -0.44 -9.16
CA LEU A 179 -3.13 -1.40 -9.55
C LEU A 179 -2.45 -2.04 -8.33
N TYR A 180 -2.19 -1.26 -7.28
CA TYR A 180 -1.50 -1.76 -6.10
C TYR A 180 -2.43 -2.53 -5.16
N TRP A 181 -3.58 -1.95 -4.79
CA TRP A 181 -4.53 -2.49 -3.82
C TRP A 181 -5.59 -3.38 -4.44
N GLY A 182 -5.84 -3.29 -5.74
CA GLY A 182 -6.85 -4.10 -6.42
C GLY A 182 -6.52 -5.58 -6.50
N GLY A 183 -7.43 -6.33 -7.12
CA GLY A 183 -7.30 -7.77 -7.29
C GLY A 183 -7.24 -8.51 -5.95
N TRP A 184 -6.31 -9.45 -5.82
CA TRP A 184 -6.21 -10.31 -4.64
C TRP A 184 -5.85 -9.56 -3.36
N ARG A 185 -5.09 -8.45 -3.43
CA ARG A 185 -4.67 -7.70 -2.24
C ARG A 185 -5.86 -7.10 -1.51
N PHE A 186 -6.81 -6.55 -2.25
CA PHE A 186 -8.07 -6.04 -1.70
C PHE A 186 -8.80 -7.09 -0.87
N TRP A 187 -8.83 -8.34 -1.37
CA TRP A 187 -9.54 -9.44 -0.73
C TRP A 187 -8.75 -10.09 0.40
N LEU A 188 -7.42 -10.18 0.29
CA LEU A 188 -6.58 -10.99 1.17
C LEU A 188 -5.88 -10.17 2.27
N LEU A 189 -5.82 -8.84 2.11
CA LEU A 189 -5.14 -7.95 3.06
C LEU A 189 -6.12 -6.90 3.61
N PRO A 190 -5.93 -6.46 4.86
CA PRO A 190 -6.55 -5.26 5.38
C PRO A 190 -5.95 -4.01 4.75
#